data_AF-F4RQH9-F1
#
_entry.id   AF-F4RQH9-F1
#
_cell.length_a   1.000
_cell.length_b   1.000
_cell.length_c   1.000
_cell.angle_alpha   90.00
_cell.angle_beta   90.00
_cell.angle_gamma   90.00
#
_symmetry.space_group_name_H-M   'P 1'
#
loop_
_entity.id
_entity.type
_entity.pdbx_description
1 polymer ?
#
loop_
_entity_poly.entity_id
_entity_poly.type
_entity_poly.pdbx_seq_one_letter_code
_entity_poly.pdbx_strand_id
1 'polypeptide(L)'
;MSQSLIVPNYAFTHQEGGIHSWVSLTHPIHPAIERSYNILKVYFREIVFVEQDALKDPEKLSTVLQALSESEKLKQISEKLTMAKSMTSFAKWEEIHKTVGQEIKNIDRKANSSFSDQRRSQRLKEALINIQLHCTYRRIDLKVSKNMNHLLKSPFCVNPGTGKVCVPIDPTQIHAFDPEKVPDVRDLLRQLEKVKLNQTGEGPQQSNQPNWE
;
A
#
# COMPACT_ATOMS: atom_id res chain seq x y z
N MET A 1 -4.45 35.04 -13.51
CA MET A 1 -3.44 34.53 -12.57
C MET A 1 -3.91 33.17 -12.09
N SER A 2 -3.48 32.11 -12.78
CA SER A 2 -3.88 30.74 -12.45
C SER A 2 -3.02 30.27 -11.28
N GLN A 3 -3.63 30.07 -10.12
CA GLN A 3 -2.96 29.40 -9.00
C GLN A 3 -2.76 27.94 -9.42
N SER A 4 -1.59 27.64 -9.96
CA SER A 4 -1.14 26.26 -10.16
C SER A 4 -1.07 25.61 -8.79
N LEU A 5 -2.03 24.74 -8.49
CA LEU A 5 -1.99 23.83 -7.35
C LEU A 5 -0.71 22.98 -7.48
N ILE A 6 0.34 23.39 -6.79
CA ILE A 6 1.53 22.58 -6.56
C ILE A 6 1.13 21.51 -5.54
N VAL A 7 0.40 20.50 -5.99
CA VAL A 7 0.43 19.20 -5.32
C VAL A 7 1.72 18.57 -5.82
N PRO A 8 2.76 18.44 -4.98
CA PRO A 8 3.98 17.80 -5.43
C PRO A 8 3.63 16.40 -5.96
N ASN A 9 4.14 16.03 -7.14
CA ASN A 9 3.98 14.72 -7.77
C ASN A 9 4.72 13.60 -6.97
N TYR A 10 4.56 13.56 -5.64
CA TYR A 10 5.04 12.47 -4.77
C TYR A 10 4.00 11.36 -4.59
N ALA A 11 2.82 11.49 -5.19
CA ALA A 11 1.88 10.39 -5.30
C ALA A 11 2.47 9.36 -6.27
N PHE A 12 2.65 8.12 -5.82
CA PHE A 12 2.96 6.98 -6.69
C PHE A 12 1.74 6.79 -7.60
N THR A 13 1.78 7.45 -8.75
CA THR A 13 0.71 7.41 -9.75
C THR A 13 0.93 6.21 -10.63
N HIS A 14 -0.07 5.36 -10.74
CA HIS A 14 -0.13 4.43 -11.86
C HIS A 14 -0.55 5.26 -13.08
N GLN A 15 0.38 5.56 -13.98
CA GLN A 15 -0.01 5.96 -15.32
C GLN A 15 -0.68 4.73 -15.97
N GLU A 16 -1.91 4.89 -16.45
CA GLU A 16 -2.56 3.89 -17.30
C GLU A 16 -1.69 3.73 -18.56
N GLY A 17 -0.82 2.73 -18.59
CA GLY A 17 0.01 2.40 -19.76
C GLY A 17 1.47 2.04 -19.48
N GLY A 18 1.77 1.16 -18.53
CA GLY A 18 3.10 0.59 -18.40
C GLY A 18 3.25 -0.33 -17.18
N ILE A 19 3.47 -1.61 -17.45
CA ILE A 19 4.02 -2.54 -16.46
C ILE A 19 5.45 -2.00 -16.16
N HIS A 20 5.82 -1.77 -14.90
CA HIS A 20 7.18 -1.36 -14.46
C HIS A 20 7.60 0.13 -14.45
N SER A 21 6.74 1.11 -14.16
CA SER A 21 7.25 2.44 -13.79
C SER A 21 7.68 2.49 -12.31
N TRP A 22 8.89 2.04 -12.03
CA TRP A 22 9.55 2.32 -10.74
C TRP A 22 9.66 3.83 -10.55
N VAL A 23 9.45 4.31 -9.33
CA VAL A 23 9.67 5.74 -9.04
C VAL A 23 11.17 6.00 -9.13
N SER A 24 11.57 6.95 -9.99
CA SER A 24 12.95 7.40 -10.01
C SER A 24 13.19 8.23 -8.76
N LEU A 25 13.89 7.65 -7.77
CA LEU A 25 14.31 8.38 -6.58
C LEU A 25 15.49 9.26 -6.97
N THR A 26 15.28 10.58 -6.97
CA THR A 26 16.38 11.53 -7.09
C THR A 26 17.20 11.52 -5.80
N HIS A 27 18.53 11.62 -5.91
CA HIS A 27 19.40 11.79 -4.75
C HIS A 27 19.89 13.25 -4.62
N PRO A 28 19.86 13.87 -3.43
CA PRO A 28 19.34 13.33 -2.16
C PRO A 28 17.82 13.09 -2.20
N ILE A 29 17.36 12.08 -1.44
CA ILE A 29 15.93 11.71 -1.38
C ILE A 29 15.14 12.88 -0.78
N HIS A 30 13.98 13.19 -1.35
CA HIS A 30 13.15 14.27 -0.83
C HIS A 30 12.66 13.96 0.60
N PRO A 31 12.70 14.92 1.55
CA PRO A 31 12.38 14.67 2.97
C PRO A 31 10.99 14.04 3.21
N ALA A 32 10.00 14.34 2.37
CA ALA A 32 8.67 13.74 2.49
C ALA A 32 8.67 12.22 2.18
N ILE A 33 9.46 11.80 1.19
CA ILE A 33 9.60 10.39 0.82
C ILE A 33 10.40 9.68 1.91
N GLU A 34 11.50 10.29 2.37
CA GLU A 34 12.34 9.74 3.43
C GLU A 34 11.57 9.53 4.74
N ARG A 35 10.78 10.52 5.17
CA ARG A 35 9.90 10.41 6.34
C ARG A 35 8.92 9.25 6.20
N SER A 36 8.29 9.11 5.02
CA SER A 36 7.34 8.04 4.77
C SER A 36 8.03 6.68 4.75
N TYR A 37 9.18 6.57 4.09
CA TYR A 37 10.00 5.38 4.05
C TYR A 37 10.38 4.89 5.46
N ASN A 38 10.78 5.82 6.34
CA ASN A 38 11.15 5.50 7.72
C ASN A 38 10.01 4.90 8.54
N ILE A 39 8.76 5.26 8.24
CA ILE A 39 7.57 4.67 8.85
C ILE A 39 7.28 3.31 8.21
N LEU A 40 7.25 3.24 6.88
CA LEU A 40 6.79 2.07 6.13
C LEU A 40 7.75 0.88 6.18
N LYS A 41 9.06 1.12 6.28
CA LYS A 41 10.08 0.05 6.33
C LYS A 41 9.86 -0.93 7.50
N VAL A 42 9.24 -0.47 8.59
CA VAL A 42 8.94 -1.30 9.77
C VAL A 42 7.87 -2.33 9.44
N TYR A 43 6.86 -1.95 8.67
CA TYR A 43 5.74 -2.80 8.29
C TYR A 43 6.01 -3.67 7.05
N PHE A 44 7.07 -3.38 6.29
CA PHE A 44 7.39 -4.08 5.05
C PHE A 44 7.45 -5.61 5.24
N ARG A 45 8.07 -6.09 6.32
CA ARG A 45 8.18 -7.53 6.58
C ARG A 45 6.82 -8.18 6.81
N GLU A 46 6.03 -7.59 7.70
CA GLU A 46 4.72 -8.11 8.10
C GLU A 46 3.76 -8.13 6.90
N ILE A 47 3.58 -6.98 6.24
CA ILE A 47 2.65 -6.84 5.12
C ILE A 47 3.08 -7.70 3.92
N VAL A 48 4.34 -7.59 3.47
CA VAL A 48 4.74 -8.15 2.17
C VAL A 48 5.05 -9.64 2.25
N PHE A 49 5.60 -10.11 3.36
CA PHE A 49 6.07 -11.50 3.48
C PHE A 49 5.24 -12.37 4.40
N VAL A 50 4.62 -11.83 5.46
CA VAL A 50 3.79 -12.62 6.38
C VAL A 50 2.35 -12.68 5.89
N GLU A 51 1.75 -11.52 5.61
CA GLU A 51 0.34 -11.45 5.17
C GLU A 51 0.17 -11.82 3.70
N GLN A 52 1.01 -11.27 2.81
CA GLN A 52 0.83 -11.42 1.36
C GLN A 52 1.65 -12.55 0.73
N ASP A 53 2.72 -13.01 1.39
CA ASP A 53 3.71 -13.97 0.84
C ASP A 53 4.11 -13.65 -0.61
N ALA A 54 4.42 -12.38 -0.88
CA ALA A 54 4.39 -11.82 -2.23
C ALA A 54 5.45 -12.39 -3.21
N LEU A 55 6.56 -12.96 -2.73
CA LEU A 55 7.63 -13.52 -3.58
C LEU A 55 7.49 -15.03 -3.83
N LYS A 56 6.37 -15.62 -3.40
CA LYS A 56 5.97 -16.96 -3.82
C LYS A 56 5.58 -16.95 -5.30
N ASP A 57 4.98 -15.86 -5.75
CA ASP A 57 4.62 -15.63 -7.15
C ASP A 57 5.89 -15.37 -8.00
N PRO A 58 6.15 -16.20 -9.03
CA PRO A 58 7.32 -16.05 -9.89
C PRO A 58 7.31 -14.73 -10.69
N GLU A 59 6.16 -14.17 -11.04
CA GLU A 59 6.08 -12.91 -11.79
C GLU A 59 6.51 -11.71 -10.94
N LYS A 60 6.05 -11.69 -9.67
CA LYS A 60 6.46 -10.68 -8.70
C LYS A 60 7.94 -10.78 -8.36
N LEU A 61 8.45 -12.01 -8.20
CA LEU A 61 9.88 -12.25 -8.01
C LEU A 61 10.70 -11.76 -9.21
N SER A 62 10.26 -12.06 -10.45
CA SER A 62 10.90 -11.58 -11.68
C SER A 62 10.95 -10.05 -11.72
N THR A 63 9.86 -9.38 -11.35
CA THR A 63 9.78 -7.92 -11.27
C THR A 63 10.80 -7.34 -10.28
N VAL A 64 10.96 -7.95 -9.11
CA VAL A 64 11.98 -7.55 -8.12
C VAL A 64 13.40 -7.77 -8.65
N LEU A 65 13.65 -8.90 -9.31
CA LEU A 65 14.97 -9.19 -9.90
C LEU A 65 15.32 -8.22 -11.03
N GLN A 66 14.33 -7.84 -11.86
CA GLN A 66 14.51 -6.84 -12.92
C GLN A 66 14.84 -5.46 -12.36
N ALA A 67 14.19 -5.06 -11.27
CA ALA A 67 14.48 -3.82 -10.57
C ALA A 67 15.93 -3.75 -10.06
N LEU A 68 16.52 -4.91 -9.77
CA LEU A 68 17.89 -5.07 -9.27
C LEU A 68 18.84 -5.60 -10.36
N SER A 69 18.53 -5.36 -11.63
CA SER A 69 19.32 -5.84 -12.79
C SER A 69 20.76 -5.31 -12.85
N GLU A 70 21.06 -4.23 -12.12
CA GLU A 70 22.41 -3.67 -11.92
C GLU A 70 23.28 -4.54 -10.99
N SER A 71 22.71 -5.54 -10.31
CA SER A 71 23.48 -6.50 -9.51
C SER A 71 23.93 -7.67 -10.38
N GLU A 72 25.24 -7.86 -10.48
CA GLU A 72 25.83 -9.02 -11.15
C GLU A 72 25.66 -10.29 -10.33
N LYS A 73 25.77 -10.19 -9.00
CA LYS A 73 25.66 -11.35 -8.11
C LYS A 73 24.24 -11.90 -8.09
N LEU A 74 23.22 -11.05 -8.17
CA LEU A 74 21.84 -11.52 -8.27
C LEU A 74 21.55 -12.29 -9.55
N LYS A 75 22.22 -11.96 -10.67
CA LYS A 75 22.07 -12.74 -11.92
C LYS A 75 22.55 -14.19 -11.77
N GLN A 76 23.49 -14.44 -10.87
CA GLN A 76 24.00 -15.79 -10.60
C GLN A 76 23.08 -16.59 -9.66
N ILE A 77 22.33 -15.90 -8.80
CA ILE A 77 21.50 -16.52 -7.76
C ILE A 77 20.01 -16.52 -8.15
N SER A 78 19.61 -15.75 -9.16
CA SER A 78 18.22 -15.62 -9.65
C SER A 78 17.61 -16.97 -10.04
N GLU A 79 18.36 -17.82 -10.75
CA GLU A 79 17.92 -19.16 -11.15
C GLU A 79 17.68 -20.04 -9.92
N LYS A 80 18.61 -20.03 -8.96
CA LYS A 80 18.47 -20.75 -7.68
C LYS A 80 17.23 -20.29 -6.90
N LEU A 81 16.99 -18.97 -6.82
CA LEU A 81 15.83 -18.40 -6.11
C LEU A 81 14.50 -18.72 -6.79
N THR A 82 14.50 -18.81 -8.11
CA THR A 82 13.32 -19.16 -8.91
C THR A 82 12.99 -20.65 -8.78
N MET A 83 14.01 -21.50 -8.77
CA MET A 83 13.85 -22.95 -8.66
C MET A 83 13.56 -23.44 -7.23
N ALA A 84 13.96 -22.65 -6.22
CA ALA A 84 13.73 -22.98 -4.81
C ALA A 84 12.26 -22.77 -4.39
N LYS A 85 11.38 -23.68 -4.83
CA LYS A 85 9.95 -23.69 -4.47
C LYS A 85 9.68 -23.88 -2.97
N SER A 86 10.63 -24.43 -2.21
CA SER A 86 10.52 -24.65 -0.77
C SER A 86 10.89 -23.42 0.08
N MET A 87 11.45 -22.37 -0.52
CA MET A 87 11.83 -21.16 0.22
C MET A 87 10.63 -20.23 0.42
N THR A 88 10.49 -19.72 1.64
CA THR A 88 9.50 -18.68 1.98
C THR A 88 9.85 -17.36 1.30
N SER A 89 8.86 -16.49 1.06
CA SER A 89 9.13 -15.17 0.48
C SER A 89 10.12 -14.35 1.30
N PHE A 90 10.05 -14.46 2.63
CA PHE A 90 11.00 -13.79 3.51
C PHE A 90 12.44 -14.29 3.29
N ALA A 91 12.66 -15.61 3.20
CA ALA A 91 13.99 -16.17 2.97
C ALA A 91 14.56 -15.76 1.61
N LYS A 92 13.71 -15.70 0.57
CA LYS A 92 14.12 -15.20 -0.76
C LYS A 92 14.53 -13.73 -0.68
N TRP A 93 13.74 -12.89 -0.01
CA TRP A 93 14.08 -11.47 0.16
C TRP A 93 15.35 -11.27 0.98
N GLU A 94 15.54 -12.03 2.04
CA GLU A 94 16.74 -11.94 2.89
C GLU A 94 18.00 -12.26 2.08
N GLU A 95 17.98 -13.31 1.27
CA GLU A 95 19.10 -13.68 0.40
C GLU A 95 19.37 -12.58 -0.65
N ILE A 96 18.33 -12.01 -1.25
CA ILE A 96 18.44 -10.88 -2.19
C ILE A 96 19.08 -9.68 -1.50
N HIS A 97 18.52 -9.25 -0.37
CA HIS A 97 18.96 -8.08 0.38
C HIS A 97 20.40 -8.25 0.90
N LYS A 98 20.75 -9.45 1.36
CA LYS A 98 22.12 -9.78 1.79
C LYS A 98 23.11 -9.72 0.63
N THR A 99 22.77 -10.33 -0.51
CA THR A 99 23.62 -10.37 -1.70
C THR A 99 23.90 -8.97 -2.24
N VAL A 100 22.84 -8.18 -2.44
CA VAL A 100 22.95 -6.79 -2.92
C VAL A 100 23.65 -5.91 -1.89
N GLY A 101 23.32 -6.07 -0.60
CA GLY A 101 23.96 -5.32 0.48
C GLY A 101 25.46 -5.58 0.58
N GLN A 102 25.91 -6.81 0.31
CA GLN A 102 27.35 -7.12 0.23
C GLN A 102 28.00 -6.53 -1.01
N GLU A 103 27.33 -6.55 -2.16
CA GLU A 103 27.82 -5.92 -3.39
C GLU A 103 28.02 -4.40 -3.21
N ILE A 104 27.01 -3.72 -2.65
CA ILE A 104 27.07 -2.29 -2.31
C ILE A 104 28.25 -2.01 -1.37
N LYS A 105 28.39 -2.77 -0.28
CA LYS A 105 29.49 -2.59 0.68
C LYS A 105 30.87 -2.79 0.05
N ASN A 106 31.00 -3.76 -0.85
CA ASN A 106 32.26 -4.03 -1.54
C ASN A 106 32.63 -2.89 -2.49
N ILE A 107 31.65 -2.33 -3.19
CA ILE A 107 31.84 -1.17 -4.06
C ILE A 107 32.25 0.05 -3.23
N ASP A 108 31.50 0.36 -2.16
CA ASP A 108 31.72 1.54 -1.33
C ASP A 108 33.07 1.52 -0.58
N ARG A 109 33.58 0.33 -0.24
CA ARG A 109 34.88 0.16 0.45
C ARG A 109 36.09 0.19 -0.48
N LYS A 110 35.89 0.07 -1.79
CA LYS A 110 36.98 0.04 -2.76
C LYS A 110 37.60 1.44 -2.86
N ALA A 111 38.81 1.60 -2.33
CA ALA A 111 39.50 2.90 -2.28
C ALA A 111 39.66 3.58 -3.66
N ASN A 112 39.72 2.79 -4.74
CA ASN A 112 39.77 3.24 -6.13
C ASN A 112 38.45 2.96 -6.88
N SER A 113 37.30 3.12 -6.22
CA SER A 113 36.00 2.95 -6.89
C SER A 113 35.84 3.99 -8.01
N SER A 114 35.56 3.52 -9.22
CA SER A 114 35.29 4.41 -10.34
C SER A 114 33.99 5.20 -10.10
N PHE A 115 33.83 6.34 -10.79
CA PHE A 115 32.57 7.09 -10.74
C PHE A 115 31.35 6.25 -11.16
N SER A 116 31.55 5.34 -12.12
CA SER A 116 30.54 4.35 -12.53
C SER A 116 30.20 3.37 -11.42
N ASP A 117 31.20 2.89 -10.65
CA ASP A 117 30.97 1.98 -9.52
C ASP A 117 30.12 2.68 -8.45
N GLN A 118 30.45 3.93 -8.12
CA GLN A 118 29.71 4.69 -7.11
C GLN A 118 28.27 4.99 -7.55
N ARG A 119 28.04 5.31 -8.83
CA ARG A 119 26.69 5.43 -9.38
C ARG A 119 25.91 4.12 -9.33
N ARG A 120 26.55 2.98 -9.63
CA ARG A 120 25.93 1.65 -9.53
C ARG A 120 25.52 1.32 -8.09
N SER A 121 26.41 1.54 -7.13
CA SER A 121 26.11 1.39 -5.69
C SER A 121 24.89 2.24 -5.30
N GLN A 122 24.86 3.50 -5.75
CA GLN A 122 23.75 4.40 -5.49
C GLN A 122 22.42 3.90 -6.10
N ARG A 123 22.42 3.46 -7.36
CA ARG A 123 21.23 2.89 -8.02
C ARG A 123 20.71 1.64 -7.32
N LEU A 124 21.60 0.78 -6.82
CA LEU A 124 21.20 -0.41 -6.05
C LEU A 124 20.53 -0.04 -4.72
N LYS A 125 21.05 0.98 -4.01
CA LYS A 125 20.41 1.52 -2.80
C LYS A 125 19.02 2.07 -3.11
N GLU A 126 18.90 2.87 -4.18
CA GLU A 126 17.63 3.43 -4.63
C GLU A 126 16.63 2.35 -5.04
N ALA A 127 17.07 1.31 -5.75
CA ALA A 127 16.23 0.19 -6.16
C ALA A 127 15.65 -0.57 -4.95
N LEU A 128 16.44 -0.82 -3.90
CA LEU A 128 15.95 -1.47 -2.68
C LEU A 128 14.87 -0.62 -1.97
N ILE A 129 15.10 0.68 -1.84
CA ILE A 129 14.13 1.62 -1.26
C ILE A 129 12.86 1.66 -2.12
N ASN A 130 13.01 1.68 -3.44
CA ASN A 130 11.91 1.69 -4.38
C ASN A 130 11.04 0.45 -4.31
N ILE A 131 11.64 -0.73 -4.17
CA ILE A 131 10.88 -1.97 -3.97
C ILE A 131 10.02 -1.87 -2.71
N GLN A 132 10.63 -1.42 -1.61
CA GLN A 132 9.91 -1.28 -0.34
C GLN A 132 8.76 -0.27 -0.44
N LEU A 133 9.02 0.92 -1.00
CA LEU A 133 8.01 1.94 -1.21
C LEU A 133 6.93 1.49 -2.20
N HIS A 134 7.27 0.79 -3.27
CA HIS A 134 6.28 0.30 -4.24
C HIS A 134 5.26 -0.65 -3.60
N CYS A 135 5.70 -1.47 -2.65
CA CYS A 135 4.85 -2.41 -1.94
C CYS A 135 4.02 -1.78 -0.81
N THR A 136 4.55 -0.75 -0.15
CA THR A 136 3.98 -0.25 1.13
C THR A 136 3.47 1.18 1.06
N TYR A 137 3.88 1.97 0.09
CA TYR A 137 3.46 3.35 -0.03
C TYR A 137 2.04 3.44 -0.60
N ARG A 138 1.28 4.42 -0.10
CA ARG A 138 -0.10 4.66 -0.51
C ARG A 138 -0.18 5.00 -2.00
N ARG A 139 -0.95 4.22 -2.75
CA ARG A 139 -1.40 4.57 -4.09
C ARG A 139 -2.58 5.54 -3.97
N ILE A 140 -2.46 6.72 -4.56
CA ILE A 140 -3.50 7.76 -4.51
C ILE A 140 -4.15 7.81 -5.89
N ASP A 141 -5.47 7.69 -5.94
CA ASP A 141 -6.22 7.99 -7.16
C ASP A 141 -6.23 9.50 -7.38
N LEU A 142 -5.32 9.94 -8.24
CA LEU A 142 -5.07 11.36 -8.50
C LEU A 142 -6.24 12.03 -9.24
N LYS A 143 -7.04 11.28 -10.02
CA LYS A 143 -8.20 11.85 -10.75
C LYS A 143 -9.24 12.39 -9.77
N VAL A 144 -9.38 11.72 -8.62
CA VAL A 144 -10.29 12.09 -7.53
C VAL A 144 -9.85 13.40 -6.84
N SER A 145 -8.56 13.68 -6.75
CA SER A 145 -8.02 14.87 -6.06
C SER A 145 -7.73 16.06 -6.97
N LYS A 146 -7.65 15.86 -8.30
CA LYS A 146 -7.32 16.93 -9.25
C LYS A 146 -8.51 17.81 -9.65
N ASN A 147 -9.68 17.20 -9.81
CA ASN A 147 -10.83 17.89 -10.39
C ASN A 147 -11.77 18.36 -9.28
N MET A 148 -12.05 19.67 -9.23
CA MET A 148 -12.95 20.24 -8.22
C MET A 148 -14.39 19.70 -8.28
N ASN A 149 -14.82 19.23 -9.45
CA ASN A 149 -16.18 18.74 -9.67
C ASN A 149 -16.29 17.21 -9.55
N HIS A 150 -15.29 16.55 -8.96
CA HIS A 150 -15.34 15.10 -8.77
C HIS A 150 -16.35 14.75 -7.67
N LEU A 151 -17.33 13.92 -8.01
CA LEU A 151 -18.35 13.48 -7.06
C LEU A 151 -17.81 12.33 -6.21
N LEU A 152 -17.81 12.54 -4.89
CA LEU A 152 -17.45 11.52 -3.92
C LEU A 152 -18.69 10.93 -3.26
N LYS A 153 -18.54 9.69 -2.81
CA LYS A 153 -19.54 8.97 -2.05
C LYS A 153 -19.80 9.69 -0.71
N SER A 154 -21.07 9.89 -0.37
CA SER A 154 -21.46 10.48 0.93
C SER A 154 -21.09 9.56 2.10
N PRO A 155 -20.66 10.11 3.26
CA PRO A 155 -20.64 9.38 4.51
C PRO A 155 -22.01 8.74 4.81
N PHE A 156 -21.99 7.61 5.52
CA PHE A 156 -23.16 6.80 5.93
C PHE A 156 -24.02 6.23 4.80
N CYS A 157 -23.66 6.39 3.53
CA CYS A 157 -24.36 5.69 2.47
C CYS A 157 -24.10 4.17 2.55
N VAL A 158 -25.02 3.39 1.99
CA VAL A 158 -24.91 1.94 1.88
C VAL A 158 -24.12 1.60 0.62
N ASN A 159 -23.07 0.79 0.74
CA ASN A 159 -22.39 0.25 -0.43
C ASN A 159 -23.28 -0.83 -1.08
N PRO A 160 -23.74 -0.65 -2.33
CA PRO A 160 -24.70 -1.57 -2.95
C PRO A 160 -24.14 -2.99 -3.14
N GLY A 161 -22.82 -3.13 -3.32
CA GLY A 161 -22.19 -4.43 -3.52
C GLY A 161 -22.01 -5.26 -2.24
N THR A 162 -21.94 -4.60 -1.07
CA THR A 162 -21.66 -5.28 0.20
C THR A 162 -22.79 -5.17 1.23
N GLY A 163 -23.69 -4.20 1.10
CA GLY A 163 -24.69 -3.88 2.13
C GLY A 163 -24.12 -3.12 3.34
N LYS A 164 -22.80 -2.93 3.41
CA LYS A 164 -22.10 -2.25 4.51
C LYS A 164 -22.31 -0.74 4.46
N VAL A 165 -22.45 -0.13 5.63
CA VAL A 165 -22.58 1.32 5.82
C VAL A 165 -21.20 1.99 5.79
N CYS A 166 -21.06 3.10 5.07
CA CYS A 166 -19.80 3.84 4.99
C CYS A 166 -19.58 4.68 6.26
N VAL A 167 -19.04 4.06 7.30
CA VAL A 167 -18.77 4.69 8.60
C VAL A 167 -17.49 5.54 8.59
N PRO A 168 -17.41 6.65 9.34
CA PRO A 168 -16.16 7.35 9.59
C PRO A 168 -15.14 6.45 10.29
N ILE A 169 -13.85 6.65 9.99
CA ILE A 169 -12.74 5.89 10.59
C ILE A 169 -11.95 6.84 11.50
N ASP A 170 -11.74 6.45 12.75
CA ASP A 170 -10.90 7.19 13.70
C ASP A 170 -9.42 6.87 13.44
N PRO A 171 -8.59 7.87 13.05
CA PRO A 171 -7.18 7.65 12.78
C PRO A 171 -6.38 7.28 14.03
N THR A 172 -6.85 7.63 15.24
CA THR A 172 -6.16 7.30 16.50
C THR A 172 -6.32 5.84 16.90
N GLN A 173 -7.34 5.16 16.36
CA GLN A 173 -7.68 3.76 16.63
C GLN A 173 -7.64 2.91 15.35
N ILE A 174 -6.84 3.31 14.36
CA ILE A 174 -6.84 2.69 13.03
C ILE A 174 -6.55 1.18 13.05
N HIS A 175 -5.71 0.72 14.00
CA HIS A 175 -5.36 -0.70 14.14
C HIS A 175 -6.53 -1.56 14.66
N ALA A 176 -7.54 -0.95 15.28
CA ALA A 176 -8.74 -1.65 15.74
C ALA A 176 -9.86 -1.67 14.69
N PHE A 177 -9.72 -0.91 13.59
CA PHE A 177 -10.71 -0.88 12.53
C PHE A 177 -10.69 -2.19 11.74
N ASP A 178 -11.83 -2.88 11.75
CA ASP A 178 -12.02 -4.14 11.05
C ASP A 178 -13.11 -3.95 9.97
N PRO A 179 -12.75 -3.97 8.67
CA PRO A 179 -13.70 -3.82 7.58
C PRO A 179 -14.81 -4.89 7.59
N GLU A 180 -14.59 -6.05 8.20
CA GLU A 180 -15.58 -7.12 8.31
C GLU A 180 -16.63 -6.89 9.40
N LYS A 181 -16.33 -6.03 10.38
CA LYS A 181 -17.24 -5.68 11.47
C LYS A 181 -18.04 -4.40 11.22
N VAL A 182 -17.83 -3.75 10.08
CA VAL A 182 -18.62 -2.58 9.69
C VAL A 182 -20.11 -2.98 9.57
N PRO A 183 -21.05 -2.20 10.15
CA PRO A 183 -22.46 -2.56 10.16
C PRO A 183 -23.04 -2.76 8.76
N ASP A 184 -23.80 -3.85 8.59
CA ASP A 184 -24.63 -4.08 7.42
C ASP A 184 -26.03 -3.49 7.63
N VAL A 185 -26.58 -2.83 6.61
CA VAL A 185 -27.90 -2.19 6.70
C VAL A 185 -29.01 -3.18 7.08
N ARG A 186 -28.91 -4.43 6.63
CA ARG A 186 -29.90 -5.49 6.92
C ARG A 186 -29.86 -5.89 8.39
N ASP A 187 -28.67 -5.93 8.98
CA ASP A 187 -28.51 -6.18 10.42
C ASP A 187 -29.06 -5.03 11.25
N LEU A 188 -28.79 -3.79 10.85
CA LEU A 188 -29.34 -2.60 11.52
C LEU A 188 -30.87 -2.59 11.51
N LEU A 189 -31.49 -2.92 10.37
CA LEU A 189 -32.96 -3.02 10.28
C LEU A 189 -33.52 -4.10 11.21
N ARG A 190 -32.91 -5.29 11.25
CA ARG A 190 -33.30 -6.36 12.19
C ARG A 190 -33.15 -5.94 13.66
N GLN A 191 -32.08 -5.21 13.99
CA GLN A 191 -31.87 -4.69 15.34
C GLN A 191 -32.93 -3.66 15.71
N LEU A 192 -33.27 -2.77 14.78
CA LEU A 192 -34.31 -1.76 14.98
C LEU A 192 -35.69 -2.39 15.21
N GLU A 193 -36.05 -3.43 14.45
CA GLU A 193 -37.29 -4.18 14.66
C GLU A 193 -37.37 -4.80 16.06
N LYS A 194 -36.29 -5.42 16.53
CA LYS A 194 -36.21 -5.97 17.89
C LYS A 194 -36.37 -4.90 18.98
N VAL A 195 -35.73 -3.73 18.79
CA VAL A 195 -35.86 -2.61 19.73
C VAL A 195 -37.31 -2.13 19.80
N LYS A 196 -37.99 -2.02 18.65
CA LYS A 196 -39.42 -1.64 18.59
C LYS A 196 -40.31 -2.64 19.32
N LEU A 197 -40.10 -3.95 19.11
CA LEU A 197 -40.86 -5.00 19.78
C LEU A 197 -40.69 -4.97 21.31
N ASN A 198 -39.48 -4.69 21.78
CA ASN A 198 -39.19 -4.59 23.23
C ASN A 198 -39.80 -3.34 23.86
N GLN A 199 -39.95 -2.24 23.11
CA GLN A 199 -40.61 -1.02 23.58
C GLN A 199 -42.14 -1.16 23.64
N THR A 200 -42.74 -2.01 22.80
CA THR A 200 -44.19 -2.30 22.82
C THR A 200 -44.63 -3.29 23.92
N GLY A 201 -43.71 -3.71 24.81
CA GLY A 201 -44.01 -4.58 25.96
C GLY A 201 -44.66 -3.88 27.17
N GLU A 202 -44.82 -2.56 27.15
CA GLU A 202 -45.56 -1.79 28.16
C GLU A 202 -46.81 -1.12 27.54
N GLY A 203 -47.95 -1.83 27.56
CA GLY A 203 -49.31 -1.26 27.44
C GLY A 203 -49.74 -0.65 26.08
N PRO A 204 -51.03 -0.68 25.71
CA PRO A 204 -51.48 -0.24 24.40
C PRO A 204 -51.65 1.28 24.34
N GLN A 205 -51.02 1.97 23.38
CA GLN A 205 -51.51 3.29 22.96
C GLN A 205 -51.16 3.67 21.50
N GLN A 206 -52.24 3.68 20.71
CA GLN A 206 -52.66 4.60 19.66
C GLN A 206 -51.77 4.82 18.40
N SER A 207 -52.46 4.65 17.26
CA SER A 207 -52.00 4.95 15.91
C SER A 207 -51.58 6.40 15.75
N ASN A 208 -50.29 6.66 15.68
CA ASN A 208 -49.77 7.89 15.06
C ASN A 208 -49.77 7.70 13.54
N GLN A 209 -50.86 8.10 12.88
CA GLN A 209 -50.78 8.48 11.47
C GLN A 209 -49.95 9.76 11.38
N PRO A 210 -48.87 9.80 10.57
CA PRO A 210 -48.15 11.05 10.34
C PRO A 210 -49.03 11.95 9.46
N ASN A 211 -49.44 13.09 10.01
CA ASN A 211 -50.03 14.19 9.25
C ASN A 211 -48.95 14.81 8.36
N TRP A 212 -49.19 14.89 7.06
CA TRP A 212 -48.26 15.45 6.08
C TRP A 212 -48.77 16.74 5.42
N GLU A 213 -49.68 17.48 6.06
CA GLU A 213 -49.97 18.86 5.66
C GLU A 213 -48.79 19.82 5.90
#